data_AF-A0A2N0QIF3-F1
#
_entry.id   AF-A0A2N0QIF3-F1
#
_cell.length_a   1.000
_cell.length_b   1.000
_cell.length_c   1.000
_cell.angle_alpha   90.00
_cell.angle_beta   90.00
_cell.angle_gamma   90.00
#
_symmetry.space_group_name_H-M   'P 1'
#
loop_
_entity.id
_entity.type
_entity.pdbx_description
1 polymer ?
#
loop_
_entity_poly.entity_id
_entity_poly.type
_entity_poly.pdbx_seq_one_letter_code
_entity_poly.pdbx_strand_id
1 'polypeptide(L)'
;MYRKRLDNFRSHHSDSSKRSKKQKSRFQRACRYVFYNRGNNRKSYRRVNSLDEKLHRARQHRFLFLPSQYINKPIQHLKYYKRLVLRDEEHYNFPIPPAPRRPFGTIASLNPFFDQANRLYPGNNSFSTSNTHSPATTTQPILLKEENTWHETLGIWIPNDLFPYVTDEPIYISKRQATLKGRQHDPGST
;
A
#
# COMPACT_ATOMS: atom_id res chain seq x y z
N MET A 1 -15.87 0.29 -3.11
CA MET A 1 -14.58 0.34 -2.36
C MET A 1 -13.58 -0.57 -3.07
N TYR A 2 -12.40 -0.07 -3.42
CA TYR A 2 -11.41 -0.81 -4.23
C TYR A 2 -10.85 -2.04 -3.49
N ARG A 3 -10.67 -3.15 -4.23
CA ARG A 3 -10.19 -4.43 -3.69
C ARG A 3 -9.20 -5.05 -4.68
N LYS A 4 -8.14 -5.65 -4.16
CA LYS A 4 -7.22 -6.52 -4.91
C LYS A 4 -7.79 -7.94 -4.92
N ARG A 5 -7.88 -8.55 -6.09
CA ARG A 5 -8.25 -9.95 -6.29
C ARG A 5 -6.98 -10.80 -6.41
N LEU A 6 -6.92 -11.89 -5.66
CA LEU A 6 -5.89 -12.92 -5.76
C LEU A 6 -6.58 -14.20 -6.23
N ASP A 7 -6.18 -14.74 -7.37
CA ASP A 7 -6.74 -15.94 -7.99
C ASP A 7 -5.66 -16.80 -8.67
N ASN A 8 -6.08 -17.87 -9.34
CA ASN A 8 -5.19 -18.80 -10.07
C ASN A 8 -4.11 -19.46 -9.20
N PHE A 9 -4.45 -19.76 -7.94
CA PHE A 9 -3.56 -20.45 -7.03
C PHE A 9 -3.22 -21.86 -7.53
N ARG A 10 -1.93 -22.17 -7.61
CA ARG A 10 -1.43 -23.53 -7.90
C ARG A 10 -1.02 -24.20 -6.60
N SER A 11 -1.64 -25.32 -6.28
CA SER A 11 -1.28 -26.14 -5.12
C SER A 11 -0.24 -27.18 -5.49
N HIS A 12 0.98 -27.05 -4.94
CA HIS A 12 2.00 -28.09 -5.02
C HIS A 12 2.01 -28.89 -3.71
N HIS A 13 1.74 -30.19 -3.80
CA HIS A 13 1.80 -31.10 -2.67
C HIS A 13 3.06 -31.96 -2.78
N SER A 14 3.61 -32.39 -1.63
CA SER A 14 4.78 -33.25 -1.64
C SER A 14 4.39 -34.70 -1.87
N ASP A 15 5.15 -35.45 -2.65
CA ASP A 15 4.89 -36.88 -2.91
C ASP A 15 5.28 -37.78 -1.72
N SER A 16 6.08 -37.26 -0.78
CA SER A 16 6.43 -37.98 0.44
C SER A 16 5.20 -38.35 1.26
N SER A 17 5.00 -39.64 1.51
CA SER A 17 3.81 -40.19 2.18
C SER A 17 3.57 -39.57 3.56
N LYS A 18 4.62 -39.35 4.36
CA LYS A 18 4.51 -38.72 5.71
C LYS A 18 4.11 -37.25 5.61
N ARG A 19 4.73 -36.49 4.70
CA ARG A 19 4.48 -35.06 4.56
C ARG A 19 3.11 -34.79 3.93
N SER A 20 2.72 -35.53 2.90
CA SER A 20 1.40 -35.48 2.28
C SER A 20 0.28 -35.73 3.30
N LYS A 21 0.40 -36.80 4.12
CA LYS A 21 -0.53 -37.09 5.21
C LYS A 21 -0.67 -35.92 6.20
N LYS A 22 0.45 -35.29 6.59
CA LYS A 22 0.43 -34.11 7.48
C LYS A 22 -0.22 -32.90 6.82
N GLN A 23 0.05 -32.63 5.54
CA GLN A 23 -0.57 -31.55 4.78
C GLN A 23 -2.09 -31.74 4.69
N LYS A 24 -2.54 -32.95 4.33
CA LYS A 24 -3.96 -33.31 4.29
C LYS A 24 -4.64 -33.15 5.65
N SER A 25 -3.99 -33.61 6.72
CA SER A 25 -4.48 -33.47 8.10
C SER A 25 -4.63 -31.99 8.52
N ARG A 26 -3.63 -31.15 8.22
CA ARG A 26 -3.69 -29.70 8.49
C ARG A 26 -4.81 -29.03 7.69
N PHE A 27 -4.96 -29.37 6.42
CA PHE A 27 -6.06 -28.85 5.59
C PHE A 27 -7.43 -29.24 6.15
N GLN A 28 -7.63 -30.52 6.49
CA GLN A 28 -8.88 -30.98 7.10
C GLN A 28 -9.17 -30.28 8.44
N ARG A 29 -8.14 -30.07 9.26
CA ARG A 29 -8.27 -29.31 10.52
C ARG A 29 -8.73 -27.87 10.26
N ALA A 30 -8.16 -27.20 9.26
CA ALA A 30 -8.58 -25.86 8.86
C ALA A 30 -10.02 -25.85 8.35
N CYS A 31 -10.42 -26.81 7.51
CA CYS A 31 -11.81 -26.98 7.08
C CYS A 31 -12.76 -27.13 8.26
N ARG A 32 -12.38 -27.92 9.29
CA ARG A 32 -13.21 -28.07 10.49
C ARG A 32 -13.33 -26.76 11.28
N TYR A 33 -12.25 -26.02 11.40
CA TYR A 33 -12.28 -24.73 12.09
C TYR A 33 -13.18 -23.72 11.37
N VAL A 34 -13.06 -23.61 10.04
CA VAL A 34 -13.82 -22.65 9.23
C VAL A 34 -15.28 -23.08 9.09
N PHE A 35 -15.59 -24.35 8.84
CA PHE A 35 -16.96 -24.79 8.52
C PHE A 35 -17.73 -25.36 9.68
N TYR A 36 -17.11 -25.70 10.81
CA TYR A 36 -17.81 -26.39 11.89
C TYR A 36 -17.71 -25.68 13.25
N ASN A 37 -17.41 -24.38 13.27
CA ASN A 37 -17.45 -23.49 14.45
C ASN A 37 -17.19 -24.23 15.77
N ARG A 38 -15.92 -24.56 16.03
CA ARG A 38 -15.50 -25.20 17.28
C ARG A 38 -15.44 -24.17 18.42
N GLY A 39 -16.53 -23.44 18.64
CA GLY A 39 -16.71 -22.59 19.81
C GLY A 39 -17.44 -23.38 20.89
N ASN A 40 -16.98 -23.31 22.14
CA ASN A 40 -17.56 -24.01 23.29
C ASN A 40 -19.03 -23.63 23.62
N ASN A 41 -19.64 -22.74 22.84
CA ASN A 41 -20.99 -22.27 23.06
C ASN A 41 -21.99 -23.23 22.41
N ARG A 42 -22.61 -24.07 23.24
CA ARG A 42 -23.62 -25.11 22.91
C ARG A 42 -24.79 -24.60 22.04
N LYS A 43 -24.99 -23.28 21.92
CA LYS A 43 -26.11 -22.64 21.22
C LYS A 43 -25.85 -22.33 19.72
N SER A 44 -24.62 -22.51 19.20
CA SER A 44 -24.27 -22.14 17.80
C SER A 44 -23.54 -23.25 17.03
N TYR A 45 -23.90 -24.52 17.24
CA TYR A 45 -23.46 -25.62 16.37
C TYR A 45 -24.18 -25.58 15.01
N ARG A 46 -24.09 -24.45 14.28
CA ARG A 46 -24.58 -24.36 12.91
C ARG A 46 -23.54 -24.98 11.98
N ARG A 47 -23.68 -26.28 11.78
CA ARG A 47 -22.91 -27.03 10.79
C ARG A 47 -23.28 -26.51 9.41
N VAL A 48 -22.28 -26.04 8.67
CA VAL A 48 -22.47 -25.60 7.30
C VAL A 48 -22.46 -26.80 6.40
N ASN A 49 -23.64 -27.20 5.94
CA ASN A 49 -23.81 -28.34 5.05
C ASN A 49 -23.89 -27.90 3.58
N SER A 50 -24.58 -26.78 3.30
CA SER A 50 -24.75 -26.26 1.94
C SER A 50 -23.44 -25.69 1.38
N LEU A 51 -23.18 -25.96 0.09
CA LEU A 51 -21.99 -25.46 -0.61
C LEU A 51 -21.94 -23.93 -0.61
N ASP A 52 -23.07 -23.25 -0.85
CA ASP A 52 -23.13 -21.78 -0.87
C ASP A 52 -22.77 -21.17 0.47
N GLU A 53 -23.24 -21.79 1.55
CA GLU A 53 -22.91 -21.34 2.90
C GLU A 53 -21.42 -21.61 3.20
N LYS A 54 -20.82 -22.69 2.67
CA LYS A 54 -19.36 -22.92 2.75
C LYS A 54 -18.61 -21.86 1.96
N LEU A 55 -19.06 -21.52 0.76
CA LEU A 55 -18.46 -20.47 -0.08
C LEU A 55 -18.53 -19.11 0.63
N HIS A 56 -19.67 -18.77 1.22
CA HIS A 56 -19.83 -17.54 1.97
C HIS A 56 -18.88 -17.51 3.17
N ARG A 57 -18.85 -18.57 3.99
CA ARG A 57 -17.97 -18.64 5.16
C ARG A 57 -16.49 -18.62 4.80
N ALA A 58 -16.12 -19.34 3.74
CA ALA A 58 -14.78 -19.32 3.18
C ALA A 58 -14.35 -17.90 2.74
N ARG A 59 -15.25 -17.13 2.12
CA ARG A 59 -14.98 -15.71 1.77
C ARG A 59 -14.73 -14.84 3.00
N GLN A 60 -15.50 -15.02 4.08
CA GLN A 60 -15.31 -14.28 5.34
C GLN A 60 -13.94 -14.58 5.98
N HIS A 61 -13.58 -15.86 6.08
CA HIS A 61 -12.30 -16.29 6.65
C HIS A 61 -11.13 -16.25 5.66
N ARG A 62 -11.37 -15.85 4.40
CA ARG A 62 -10.36 -15.84 3.31
C ARG A 62 -9.70 -17.20 3.14
N PHE A 63 -10.47 -18.26 3.33
CA PHE A 63 -10.03 -19.64 3.28
C PHE A 63 -10.31 -20.22 1.90
N LEU A 64 -9.34 -20.96 1.36
CA LEU A 64 -9.46 -21.64 0.08
C LEU A 64 -9.63 -23.14 0.33
N PHE A 65 -10.72 -23.70 -0.17
CA PHE A 65 -11.01 -25.14 -0.13
C PHE A 65 -11.33 -25.72 -1.50
N LEU A 66 -11.59 -24.87 -2.50
CA LEU A 66 -11.70 -25.25 -3.90
C LEU A 66 -10.60 -24.58 -4.72
N PRO A 67 -10.10 -25.22 -5.79
CA PRO A 67 -9.08 -24.63 -6.66
C PRO A 67 -9.56 -23.36 -7.39
N SER A 68 -10.84 -23.29 -7.75
CA SER A 68 -11.43 -22.17 -8.50
C SER A 68 -11.73 -20.92 -7.64
N GLN A 69 -11.37 -20.94 -6.36
CA GLN A 69 -11.64 -19.83 -5.46
C GLN A 69 -10.61 -18.70 -5.57
N TYR A 70 -11.07 -17.51 -5.22
CA TYR A 70 -10.28 -16.29 -5.19
C TYR A 70 -10.41 -15.58 -3.84
N ILE A 71 -9.42 -14.78 -3.50
CA ILE A 71 -9.39 -13.96 -2.27
C ILE A 71 -9.46 -12.49 -2.66
N ASN A 72 -10.46 -11.77 -2.16
CA ASN A 72 -10.55 -10.33 -2.30
C ASN A 72 -10.03 -9.61 -1.04
N LYS A 73 -9.01 -8.77 -1.19
CA LYS A 73 -8.45 -7.96 -0.10
C LYS A 73 -8.72 -6.47 -0.32
N PRO A 74 -9.25 -5.72 0.67
CA PRO A 74 -9.46 -4.29 0.52
C PRO A 74 -8.12 -3.58 0.42
N ILE A 75 -8.06 -2.55 -0.41
CA ILE A 75 -6.86 -1.72 -0.56
C ILE A 75 -7.03 -0.53 0.37
N GLN A 76 -6.27 -0.51 1.47
CA GLN A 76 -6.44 0.48 2.55
C GLN A 76 -6.09 1.91 2.10
N HIS A 77 -5.03 2.07 1.30
CA HIS A 77 -4.57 3.38 0.82
C HIS A 77 -5.45 3.96 -0.30
N LEU A 78 -6.25 3.14 -1.00
CA LEU A 78 -7.26 3.60 -1.96
C LEU A 78 -8.59 3.96 -1.29
N LYS A 79 -8.63 3.98 0.04
CA LYS A 79 -9.77 4.49 0.77
C LYS A 79 -9.69 6.02 0.75
N TYR A 80 -10.43 6.63 -0.17
CA TYR A 80 -10.62 8.07 -0.15
C TYR A 80 -11.35 8.47 1.13
N TYR A 81 -10.65 9.17 2.01
CA TYR A 81 -11.26 9.83 3.15
C TYR A 81 -11.59 11.26 2.72
N LYS A 82 -12.89 11.58 2.58
CA LYS A 82 -13.38 12.94 2.36
C LYS A 82 -13.24 13.75 3.66
N ARG A 83 -12.01 13.93 4.14
CA ARG A 83 -11.72 14.90 5.18
C ARG A 83 -11.59 16.25 4.50
N LEU A 84 -12.36 17.23 4.95
CA LEU A 84 -12.07 18.63 4.67
C LEU A 84 -10.77 18.92 5.42
N VAL A 85 -9.63 18.64 4.79
CA VAL A 85 -8.36 19.14 5.28
C VAL A 85 -8.41 20.63 5.00
N LEU A 86 -8.69 21.42 6.05
CA LEU A 86 -8.41 22.85 6.01
C LEU A 86 -6.94 22.97 5.61
N ARG A 87 -6.72 23.55 4.44
CA ARG A 87 -5.39 23.81 3.93
C ARG A 87 -4.94 25.06 4.65
N ASP A 88 -4.29 24.89 5.79
CA ASP A 88 -3.71 26.01 6.52
C ASP A 88 -2.55 26.55 5.67
N GLU A 89 -2.67 27.80 5.23
CA GLU A 89 -1.71 28.46 4.34
C GLU A 89 -0.30 28.51 4.95
N GLU A 90 -0.22 28.49 6.29
CA GLU A 90 1.03 28.51 7.07
C GLU A 90 1.95 27.30 6.80
N HIS A 91 1.44 26.19 6.28
CA HIS A 91 2.21 24.95 6.06
C HIS A 91 2.73 24.77 4.63
N TYR A 92 2.47 25.73 3.74
CA TYR A 92 2.80 25.62 2.33
C TYR A 92 3.49 26.88 1.83
N ASN A 93 4.72 26.73 1.32
CA ASN A 93 5.50 27.84 0.75
C ASN A 93 5.08 28.20 -0.69
N PHE A 94 3.91 27.78 -1.15
CA PHE A 94 3.40 28.05 -2.49
C PHE A 94 1.95 28.55 -2.41
N PRO A 95 1.53 29.43 -3.34
CA PRO A 95 0.17 29.95 -3.34
C PRO A 95 -0.81 28.82 -3.56
N ILE A 96 -1.70 28.60 -2.60
CA ILE A 96 -2.78 27.62 -2.71
C ILE A 96 -3.90 28.28 -3.51
N PRO A 97 -4.34 27.73 -4.65
CA PRO A 97 -5.46 28.28 -5.38
C PRO A 97 -6.70 28.32 -4.49
N PRO A 98 -7.48 29.42 -4.49
CA PRO A 98 -8.69 29.52 -3.69
C PRO A 98 -9.60 28.35 -4.05
N ALA A 99 -10.13 27.66 -3.03
CA ALA A 99 -10.97 26.50 -3.25
C ALA A 99 -12.13 26.89 -4.18
N PRO A 100 -12.41 26.12 -5.24
CA PRO A 100 -13.52 26.42 -6.13
C PRO A 100 -14.80 26.51 -5.29
N ARG A 101 -15.48 27.67 -5.36
CA ARG A 101 -16.78 27.90 -4.71
C ARG A 101 -17.73 26.83 -5.24
N ARG A 102 -17.91 25.75 -4.48
CA ARG A 102 -18.97 24.80 -4.75
C ARG A 102 -20.28 25.59 -4.62
N PRO A 103 -21.19 25.56 -5.59
CA PRO A 103 -22.53 26.05 -5.34
C PRO A 103 -23.06 25.22 -4.16
N PHE A 104 -23.33 25.90 -3.05
CA PHE A 104 -23.97 25.30 -1.91
C PHE A 104 -25.37 24.86 -2.37
N GLY A 105 -25.46 23.60 -2.80
CA GLY A 105 -26.73 22.91 -2.91
C GLY A 105 -27.36 22.93 -1.53
N THR A 106 -28.51 23.57 -1.45
CA THR A 106 -29.40 23.79 -0.33
C THR A 106 -29.43 22.65 0.70
N ILE A 107 -28.57 22.66 1.73
CA ILE A 107 -28.89 22.14 3.07
C ILE A 107 -28.11 22.99 4.09
N ALA A 108 -28.81 23.98 4.64
CA ALA A 108 -28.51 24.50 5.97
C ALA A 108 -28.82 23.41 7.00
N SER A 109 -27.90 23.13 7.92
CA SER A 109 -28.18 22.91 9.34
C SER A 109 -26.91 22.43 10.06
N LEU A 110 -26.59 23.12 11.17
CA LEU A 110 -25.62 22.82 12.24
C LEU A 110 -24.14 23.20 11.99
N ASN A 111 -23.77 24.45 12.28
CA ASN A 111 -23.02 24.81 13.49
C ASN A 111 -22.58 26.30 13.46
N PRO A 112 -22.83 27.09 14.53
CA PRO A 112 -22.40 28.47 14.65
C PRO A 112 -21.13 28.57 15.49
N PHE A 113 -19.95 28.52 14.88
CA PHE A 113 -18.73 28.98 15.51
C PHE A 113 -17.84 29.60 14.43
N PHE A 114 -17.30 30.78 14.75
CA PHE A 114 -16.34 31.59 13.95
C PHE A 114 -16.92 32.64 12.99
N ASP A 115 -17.70 33.58 13.53
CA ASP A 115 -17.79 34.94 12.98
C ASP A 115 -17.29 35.94 14.03
N GLN A 116 -15.97 35.97 14.28
CA GLN A 116 -15.35 37.11 14.97
C GLN A 116 -13.83 37.20 14.73
N ALA A 117 -13.43 37.44 13.49
CA ALA A 117 -12.20 38.14 13.16
C ALA A 117 -12.30 38.58 11.70
N ASN A 118 -11.75 39.75 11.36
CA ASN A 118 -11.76 40.37 10.03
C ASN A 118 -12.91 41.34 9.76
N ARG A 119 -13.14 42.27 10.71
CA ARG A 119 -13.18 43.67 10.31
C ARG A 119 -11.80 44.25 10.60
N LEU A 120 -11.11 44.74 9.56
CA LEU A 120 -10.27 45.94 9.51
C LEU A 120 -9.53 46.00 8.16
N TYR A 121 -10.01 46.91 7.31
CA TYR A 121 -9.27 47.71 6.32
C TYR A 121 -8.98 47.24 4.87
N PRO A 122 -8.84 48.22 3.94
CA PRO A 122 -9.31 48.16 2.55
C PRO A 122 -8.20 48.44 1.50
N GLY A 123 -8.54 48.29 0.21
CA GLY A 123 -7.68 48.64 -0.93
C GLY A 123 -6.70 47.52 -1.28
N ASN A 124 -6.37 47.22 -2.53
CA ASN A 124 -6.40 48.02 -3.74
C ASN A 124 -6.55 47.10 -4.97
N ASN A 125 -6.72 47.77 -6.11
CA ASN A 125 -7.06 47.24 -7.42
C ASN A 125 -5.78 47.08 -8.23
N SER A 126 -5.64 46.00 -9.00
CA SER A 126 -5.23 46.05 -10.41
C SER A 126 -5.01 44.65 -10.95
N PHE A 127 -5.92 44.22 -11.83
CA PHE A 127 -5.72 43.11 -12.74
C PHE A 127 -4.60 43.46 -13.72
N SER A 128 -3.61 42.59 -13.87
CA SER A 128 -2.75 42.59 -15.06
C SER A 128 -2.33 41.16 -15.38
N THR A 129 -2.96 40.63 -16.42
CA THR A 129 -2.70 39.33 -17.01
C THR A 129 -1.50 39.42 -17.95
N SER A 130 -0.46 38.62 -17.71
CA SER A 130 0.52 38.28 -18.74
C SER A 130 0.64 36.76 -18.83
N ASN A 131 0.01 36.21 -19.87
CA ASN A 131 0.17 34.83 -20.28
C ASN A 131 1.46 34.70 -21.08
N THR A 132 2.38 33.86 -20.62
CA THR A 132 3.45 33.31 -21.47
C THR A 132 3.36 31.79 -21.41
N HIS A 133 2.70 31.21 -22.41
CA HIS A 133 2.76 29.77 -22.68
C HIS A 133 4.03 29.47 -23.48
N SER A 134 4.80 28.49 -23.01
CA SER A 134 5.70 27.70 -23.88
C SER A 134 5.57 26.21 -23.54
N PRO A 135 5.67 25.31 -24.54
CA PRO A 135 5.16 23.96 -24.45
C PRO A 135 6.20 22.94 -23.99
N ALA A 136 5.71 21.81 -23.50
CA ALA A 136 6.48 20.66 -23.05
C ALA A 136 7.16 19.94 -24.22
N THR A 137 8.49 19.84 -24.20
CA THR A 137 9.25 18.97 -25.08
C THR A 137 9.17 17.53 -24.57
N THR A 138 8.50 16.69 -25.35
CA THR A 138 8.45 15.24 -25.22
C THR A 138 9.79 14.65 -25.65
N THR A 139 10.55 14.08 -24.72
CA THR A 139 11.75 13.28 -25.05
C THR A 139 11.37 11.81 -24.95
N GLN A 140 11.38 11.11 -26.08
CA GLN A 140 11.17 9.66 -26.14
C GLN A 140 12.37 8.94 -25.49
N PRO A 141 12.18 7.75 -24.89
CA PRO A 141 13.28 7.01 -24.30
C PRO A 141 14.14 6.33 -25.38
N ILE A 142 15.44 6.59 -25.32
CA ILE A 142 16.49 6.01 -26.15
C ILE A 142 16.59 4.51 -25.84
N LEU A 143 16.58 3.69 -26.89
CA LEU A 143 16.85 2.25 -26.82
C LEU A 143 18.33 2.04 -26.47
N LEU A 144 18.64 1.87 -25.19
CA LEU A 144 19.98 1.51 -24.71
C LEU A 144 20.15 0.00 -24.81
N LYS A 145 21.23 -0.44 -25.47
CA LYS A 145 21.69 -1.84 -25.41
C LYS A 145 22.16 -2.08 -23.97
N GLU A 146 21.31 -2.75 -23.19
CA GLU A 146 21.48 -2.98 -21.76
C GLU A 146 22.56 -4.06 -21.52
N GLU A 147 23.81 -3.73 -21.81
CA GLU A 147 24.95 -4.53 -21.38
C GLU A 147 25.19 -4.25 -19.89
N ASN A 148 25.01 -5.28 -19.07
CA ASN A 148 25.20 -5.23 -17.63
C ASN A 148 26.54 -5.88 -17.27
N THR A 149 27.36 -5.18 -16.50
CA THR A 149 28.63 -5.68 -15.97
C THR A 149 28.44 -6.13 -14.51
N TRP A 150 29.03 -7.27 -14.15
CA TRP A 150 29.01 -7.77 -12.78
C TRP A 150 30.00 -7.01 -11.91
N HIS A 151 29.55 -6.47 -10.78
CA HIS A 151 30.40 -5.75 -9.84
C HIS A 151 30.96 -6.69 -8.77
N GLU A 152 32.27 -6.92 -8.77
CA GLU A 152 32.93 -7.89 -7.88
C GLU A 152 32.79 -7.54 -6.39
N THR A 153 32.96 -6.25 -6.04
CA THR A 153 32.89 -5.78 -4.63
C THR A 153 31.49 -5.83 -4.03
N LEU A 154 30.46 -5.44 -4.81
CA LEU A 154 29.08 -5.32 -4.35
C LEU A 154 28.24 -6.59 -4.64
N GLY A 155 28.69 -7.46 -5.55
CA GLY A 155 28.00 -8.70 -5.92
C GLY A 155 26.66 -8.47 -6.62
N ILE A 156 26.57 -7.44 -7.47
CA ILE A 156 25.35 -7.06 -8.19
C ILE A 156 25.63 -6.78 -9.67
N TRP A 157 24.63 -6.97 -10.53
CA TRP A 157 24.67 -6.59 -11.94
C TRP A 157 24.32 -5.11 -12.09
N ILE A 158 25.19 -4.34 -12.76
CA ILE A 158 25.02 -2.90 -12.94
C ILE A 158 25.08 -2.58 -14.45
N PRO A 159 24.13 -1.82 -15.00
CA PRO A 159 24.21 -1.35 -16.37
C PRO A 159 25.49 -0.55 -16.62
N ASN A 160 26.13 -0.74 -17.79
CA ASN A 160 27.42 -0.11 -18.11
C ASN A 160 27.41 1.42 -17.96
N ASP A 161 26.29 2.07 -18.31
CA ASP A 161 26.13 3.53 -18.20
C ASP A 161 26.17 4.04 -16.76
N LEU A 162 25.83 3.17 -15.80
CA LEU A 162 25.81 3.50 -14.37
C LEU A 162 27.07 3.04 -13.64
N PHE A 163 27.85 2.13 -14.25
CA PHE A 163 29.08 1.60 -13.68
C PHE A 163 30.06 2.67 -13.18
N PRO A 164 30.35 3.79 -13.89
CA PRO A 164 31.29 4.81 -13.40
C PRO A 164 30.77 5.63 -12.20
N TYR A 165 29.47 5.53 -11.88
CA TYR A 165 28.85 6.27 -10.78
C TYR A 165 28.66 5.41 -9.52
N VAL A 166 28.97 4.12 -9.58
CA VAL A 166 28.84 3.22 -8.42
C VAL A 166 30.16 3.19 -7.66
N THR A 167 30.10 3.52 -6.37
CA THR A 167 31.24 3.42 -5.46
C THR A 167 31.38 2.00 -4.93
N ASP A 168 32.62 1.52 -4.79
CA ASP A 168 32.93 0.21 -4.21
C ASP A 168 32.45 0.04 -2.76
N GLU A 169 32.37 1.16 -2.03
CA GLU A 169 31.93 1.17 -0.64
C GLU A 169 30.43 1.46 -0.53
N PRO A 170 29.68 0.65 0.24
CA PRO A 170 28.27 0.92 0.47
C PRO A 170 28.11 2.19 1.31
N ILE A 171 27.30 3.14 0.80
CA ILE A 171 26.98 4.41 1.47
C ILE A 171 26.34 4.16 2.85
N TYR A 172 25.62 3.05 3.01
CA TYR A 172 25.03 2.63 4.27
C TYR A 172 25.55 1.27 4.71
N ILE A 173 26.24 1.24 5.85
CA ILE A 173 26.68 0.00 6.50
C ILE A 173 25.76 -0.26 7.69
N SER A 174 25.05 -1.40 7.67
CA SER A 174 24.27 -1.80 8.85
C SER A 174 25.18 -2.17 10.02
N LYS A 175 24.73 -1.94 11.27
CA LYS A 175 25.48 -2.30 12.51
C LYS A 175 25.92 -3.77 12.52
N ARG A 176 25.12 -4.66 11.93
CA ARG A 176 25.44 -6.09 11.75
C ARG A 176 26.60 -6.32 10.77
N GLN A 177 26.64 -5.61 9.64
CA GLN A 177 27.74 -5.73 8.67
C GLN A 177 29.03 -5.11 9.22
N ALA A 178 28.93 -4.01 9.95
CA ALA A 178 30.07 -3.38 10.62
C ALA A 178 30.71 -4.32 11.67
N THR A 179 29.89 -4.97 12.51
CA THR A 179 30.38 -5.96 13.50
C THR A 179 31.02 -7.19 12.85
N LEU A 180 30.44 -7.71 11.76
CA LEU A 180 31.05 -8.82 10.99
C LEU A 180 32.40 -8.44 10.37
N LYS A 181 32.60 -7.17 10.01
CA LYS A 181 33.88 -6.62 9.53
C LYS A 181 34.83 -6.21 10.67
N GLY A 182 34.53 -6.58 11.92
CA GLY A 182 35.39 -6.34 13.08
C GLY A 182 35.29 -4.95 13.70
N ARG A 183 34.36 -4.09 13.24
CA ARG A 183 34.11 -2.80 13.88
C ARG A 183 33.18 -2.99 15.08
N GLN A 184 33.67 -2.72 16.28
CA GLN A 184 32.84 -2.68 17.49
C GLN A 184 32.17 -1.30 17.60
N HIS A 185 30.91 -1.29 18.02
CA HIS A 185 30.15 -0.08 18.28
C HIS A 185 29.93 0.06 19.79
N ASP A 186 30.19 1.23 20.33
CA ASP A 186 29.93 1.50 21.74
C ASP A 186 28.41 1.42 22.04
N PRO A 187 28.03 0.83 23.18
CA PRO A 187 26.63 0.73 23.57
C PRO A 187 26.03 2.13 23.77
N GLY A 188 25.16 2.55 22.84
CA GLY A 188 24.45 3.82 22.90
C GLY A 188 24.53 4.71 21.65
N SER A 189 25.35 4.37 20.66
CA SER A 189 25.39 5.12 19.40
C SER A 189 24.13 4.84 18.57
N THR A 190 23.24 5.83 18.43
CA THR A 190 22.05 5.78 17.56
C THR A 190 22.46 5.88 16.10
#